data_AF-A0A536GNI3-F1
#
_entry.id   AF-A0A536GNI3-F1
#
_cell.length_a   1.000
_cell.length_b   1.000
_cell.length_c   1.000
_cell.angle_alpha   90.00
_cell.angle_beta   90.00
_cell.angle_gamma   90.00
#
_symmetry.space_group_name_H-M   'P 1'
#
loop_
_entity.id
_entity.type
_entity.pdbx_description
1 polymer ?
#
loop_
_entity_poly.entity_id
_entity_poly.type
_entity_poly.pdbx_seq_one_letter_code
_entity_poly.pdbx_strand_id
1 'polypeptide(L)'
;MKTEEQNLLRFYDGWRLANDRLSEMIGSLTREQLALRPAANLWPIWATTAHVAGMRVYWLCTILKEPGAESTPFDNPTGEGWEDELSHPRDSSELTSALASTWQIVQRCLERWTPDMLAEEFRRER
;
A
#
# COMPACT_ATOMS: atom_id res chain seq x y z
N MET A 1 11.78 21.24 -11.25
CA MET A 1 10.37 21.15 -10.83
C MET A 1 9.56 21.00 -12.11
N LYS A 2 8.98 19.82 -12.39
CA LYS A 2 8.09 19.65 -13.57
C LYS A 2 6.76 20.34 -13.26
N THR A 3 6.19 21.05 -14.23
CA THR A 3 4.93 21.81 -14.06
C THR A 3 3.77 20.85 -13.75
N GLU A 4 2.79 21.27 -12.94
CA GLU A 4 1.61 20.44 -12.54
C GLU A 4 0.88 19.78 -13.72
N GLU A 5 0.95 20.36 -14.92
CA GLU A 5 0.34 19.78 -16.13
C GLU A 5 0.96 18.44 -16.56
N GLN A 6 2.15 18.09 -16.04
CA GLN A 6 2.93 16.94 -16.49
C GLN A 6 2.94 15.75 -15.52
N ASN A 7 2.54 15.92 -14.25
CA ASN A 7 2.57 14.82 -13.29
C ASN A 7 1.22 14.10 -13.15
N LEU A 8 1.22 12.97 -12.44
CA LEU A 8 0.04 12.10 -12.36
C LEU A 8 -0.98 12.52 -11.30
N LEU A 9 -0.63 13.39 -10.34
CA LEU A 9 -1.48 13.71 -9.18
C LEU A 9 -2.94 14.01 -9.55
N ARG A 10 -3.16 14.92 -10.51
CA ARG A 10 -4.50 15.34 -10.92
C ARG A 10 -5.41 14.21 -11.43
N PHE A 11 -4.82 13.13 -11.97
CA PHE A 11 -5.56 11.98 -12.47
C PHE A 11 -5.92 11.00 -11.34
N TYR A 12 -5.21 11.07 -10.22
CA TYR A 12 -5.30 10.12 -9.11
C TYR A 12 -5.70 10.78 -7.78
N ASP A 13 -6.17 12.03 -7.77
CA ASP A 13 -6.63 12.71 -6.54
C ASP A 13 -7.70 11.90 -5.76
N GLY A 14 -8.55 11.17 -6.48
CA GLY A 14 -9.55 10.28 -5.87
C GLY A 14 -8.94 9.11 -5.08
N TRP A 15 -7.72 8.69 -5.40
CA TRP A 15 -7.04 7.59 -4.69
C TRP A 15 -6.56 8.03 -3.31
N ARG A 16 -6.14 9.29 -3.16
CA ARG A 16 -5.80 9.84 -1.83
C ARG A 16 -7.02 9.78 -0.92
N LEU A 17 -8.17 10.23 -1.42
CA LEU A 17 -9.42 10.17 -0.67
C LEU A 17 -9.81 8.73 -0.31
N ALA A 18 -9.60 7.77 -1.20
CA ALA A 18 -9.86 6.36 -0.91
C ALA A 18 -8.93 5.83 0.19
N ASN A 19 -7.63 6.17 0.16
CA ASN A 19 -6.68 5.81 1.20
C ASN A 19 -7.03 6.43 2.56
N ASP A 20 -7.40 7.71 2.58
CA ASP A 20 -7.76 8.44 3.79
C ASP A 20 -9.01 7.80 4.44
N ARG A 21 -10.05 7.53 3.63
CA ARG A 21 -11.27 6.85 4.11
C ARG A 21 -11.01 5.43 4.61
N LEU A 22 -10.16 4.68 3.92
CA LEU A 22 -9.75 3.35 4.36
C LEU A 22 -9.03 3.44 5.72
N SER A 23 -8.09 4.38 5.85
CA SER A 23 -7.33 4.57 7.08
C SER A 23 -8.23 4.99 8.25
N GLU A 24 -9.16 5.92 8.02
CA GLU A 24 -10.16 6.33 9.02
C GLU A 24 -11.03 5.16 9.48
N MET A 25 -11.57 4.39 8.53
CA MET A 25 -12.40 3.22 8.83
C MET A 25 -11.62 2.19 9.65
N ILE A 26 -10.43 1.78 9.20
CA ILE A 26 -9.60 0.79 9.89
C ILE A 26 -9.18 1.29 11.27
N GLY A 27 -8.85 2.57 11.41
CA GLY A 27 -8.50 3.20 12.68
C GLY A 27 -9.59 3.08 13.74
N SER A 28 -10.86 3.05 13.32
CA SER A 28 -12.02 2.98 14.21
C SER A 28 -12.37 1.57 14.70
N LEU A 29 -11.81 0.51 14.10
CA LEU A 29 -12.21 -0.86 14.39
C LEU A 29 -11.47 -1.44 15.60
N THR A 30 -12.16 -2.24 16.40
CA THR A 30 -11.54 -3.05 17.46
C THR A 30 -10.81 -4.27 16.88
N ARG A 31 -9.99 -4.96 17.70
CA ARG A 31 -9.31 -6.20 17.27
C ARG A 31 -10.31 -7.28 16.87
N GLU A 32 -11.43 -7.39 17.57
CA GLU A 32 -12.49 -8.37 17.28
C GLU A 32 -13.17 -8.07 15.95
N GLN A 33 -13.43 -6.79 15.66
CA GLN A 33 -14.00 -6.37 14.38
C GLN A 33 -13.02 -6.58 13.23
N LEU A 34 -11.73 -6.28 13.44
CA LEU A 34 -10.66 -6.52 12.48
C LEU A 34 -10.47 -8.02 12.17
N ALA A 35 -10.80 -8.90 13.10
CA ALA A 35 -10.75 -10.36 12.93
C ALA A 35 -11.94 -10.94 12.16
N LEU A 36 -12.97 -10.15 11.85
CA LEU A 36 -14.12 -10.62 11.08
C LEU A 36 -13.69 -11.08 9.69
N ARG A 37 -14.26 -12.21 9.27
CA ARG A 37 -14.05 -12.82 7.95
C ARG A 37 -15.35 -12.82 7.15
N PRO A 38 -15.32 -12.54 5.84
CA PRO A 38 -16.51 -12.66 4.99
C PRO A 38 -17.00 -14.12 4.83
N ALA A 39 -16.08 -15.08 4.89
CA ALA A 39 -16.34 -16.52 4.91
C ALA A 39 -15.17 -17.26 5.58
N ALA A 40 -15.37 -18.51 6.02
CA ALA A 40 -14.37 -19.26 6.78
C ALA A 40 -13.01 -19.40 6.07
N ASN A 41 -13.03 -19.52 4.74
CA ASN A 41 -11.86 -19.69 3.88
C ASN A 41 -11.29 -18.37 3.32
N LEU A 42 -11.81 -17.21 3.72
CA LEU A 42 -11.32 -15.90 3.29
C LEU A 42 -10.54 -15.22 4.41
N TRP A 43 -9.72 -14.25 4.01
CA TRP A 43 -8.93 -13.47 4.94
C TRP A 43 -9.80 -12.57 5.83
N PRO A 44 -9.36 -12.32 7.07
CA PRO A 44 -9.96 -11.30 7.91
C PRO A 44 -9.67 -9.89 7.37
N ILE A 45 -10.41 -8.90 7.88
CA ILE A 45 -10.24 -7.49 7.50
C ILE A 45 -8.80 -7.03 7.70
N TRP A 46 -8.18 -7.38 8.83
CA TRP A 46 -6.80 -6.97 9.11
C TRP A 46 -5.81 -7.50 8.07
N ALA A 47 -5.93 -8.76 7.66
CA ALA A 47 -4.98 -9.39 6.74
C ALA A 47 -5.13 -8.80 5.33
N THR A 48 -6.38 -8.60 4.88
CA THR A 48 -6.66 -7.94 3.61
C THR A 48 -6.09 -6.50 3.58
N THR A 49 -6.21 -5.78 4.69
CA THR A 49 -5.69 -4.41 4.82
C THR A 49 -4.15 -4.38 4.81
N ALA A 50 -3.53 -5.30 5.55
CA ALA A 50 -2.08 -5.45 5.58
C ALA A 50 -1.53 -5.76 4.17
N HIS A 51 -2.19 -6.67 3.45
CA HIS A 51 -1.83 -7.04 2.10
C HIS A 51 -1.95 -5.87 1.10
N VAL A 52 -2.98 -5.03 1.21
CA VAL A 52 -3.09 -3.80 0.40
C VAL A 52 -1.88 -2.88 0.61
N ALA A 53 -1.44 -2.69 1.86
CA ALA A 53 -0.26 -1.89 2.15
C ALA A 53 1.02 -2.55 1.61
N GLY A 54 1.22 -3.85 1.84
CA GLY A 54 2.39 -4.60 1.35
C GLY A 54 2.52 -4.57 -0.18
N MET A 55 1.41 -4.74 -0.90
CA MET A 55 1.41 -4.72 -2.37
C MET A 55 1.86 -3.39 -2.96
N ARG A 56 1.67 -2.26 -2.27
CA ARG A 56 2.23 -0.97 -2.72
C ARG A 56 3.76 -1.00 -2.72
N VAL A 57 4.35 -1.52 -1.64
CA VAL A 57 5.82 -1.64 -1.53
C VAL A 57 6.36 -2.67 -2.50
N TYR A 58 5.69 -3.81 -2.64
CA TYR A 58 6.06 -4.84 -3.61
C TYR A 58 6.15 -4.25 -5.03
N TRP A 59 5.08 -3.63 -5.52
CA TRP A 59 5.07 -3.13 -6.90
C TRP A 59 5.97 -1.92 -7.09
N LEU A 60 5.91 -0.93 -6.20
CA LEU A 60 6.68 0.31 -6.39
C LEU A 60 8.16 0.10 -6.06
N CYS A 61 8.48 -0.49 -4.90
CA CYS A 61 9.87 -0.59 -4.46
C CYS A 61 10.57 -1.85 -4.95
N THR A 62 9.92 -3.01 -4.91
CA THR A 62 10.57 -4.27 -5.29
C THR A 62 10.64 -4.45 -6.80
N ILE A 63 9.53 -4.20 -7.50
CA ILE A 63 9.44 -4.38 -8.95
C ILE A 63 9.95 -3.13 -9.69
N LEU A 64 9.40 -1.95 -9.40
CA LEU A 64 9.73 -0.70 -10.09
C LEU A 64 10.94 0.05 -9.51
N LYS A 65 11.54 -0.48 -8.44
CA LYS A 65 12.78 0.05 -7.82
C LYS A 65 12.66 1.48 -7.28
N GLU A 66 11.45 1.92 -6.94
CA GLU A 66 11.23 3.17 -6.21
C GLU A 66 11.80 3.10 -4.78
N PRO A 67 12.42 4.17 -4.27
CA PRO A 67 12.94 4.20 -2.90
C PRO A 67 11.82 4.34 -1.87
N GLY A 68 12.08 3.93 -0.62
CA GLY A 68 11.19 4.15 0.52
C GLY A 68 10.64 2.90 1.20
N ALA A 69 11.01 1.69 0.76
CA ALA A 69 10.61 0.47 1.45
C ALA A 69 11.08 0.46 2.91
N GLU A 70 12.25 1.03 3.18
CA GLU A 70 12.87 1.14 4.50
C GLU A 70 12.07 1.99 5.50
N SER A 71 11.13 2.81 5.03
CA SER A 71 10.24 3.61 5.89
C SER A 71 8.92 2.88 6.22
N THR A 72 8.82 1.59 5.92
CA THR A 72 7.60 0.79 6.05
C THR A 72 7.87 -0.50 6.84
N PRO A 73 6.85 -1.19 7.34
CA PRO A 73 7.04 -2.48 8.04
C PRO A 73 7.37 -3.65 7.08
N PHE A 74 7.53 -3.41 5.77
CA PHE A 74 7.70 -4.44 4.75
C PHE A 74 9.17 -4.61 4.37
N ASP A 75 9.90 -5.40 5.16
CA ASP A 75 11.34 -5.65 5.00
C ASP A 75 11.65 -6.88 4.12
N ASN A 76 10.68 -7.77 3.90
CA ASN A 76 10.82 -8.98 3.10
C ASN A 76 9.75 -9.10 2.00
N PRO A 77 9.91 -8.41 0.85
CA PRO A 77 8.88 -8.35 -0.18
C PRO A 77 8.75 -9.62 -1.04
N THR A 78 9.55 -10.67 -0.79
CA THR A 78 9.58 -11.88 -1.62
C THR A 78 9.40 -13.18 -0.83
N GLY A 79 9.18 -13.10 0.48
CA GLY A 79 8.89 -14.24 1.36
C GLY A 79 7.56 -14.06 2.10
N GLU A 80 7.35 -14.81 3.18
CA GLU A 80 6.26 -14.53 4.13
C GLU A 80 6.60 -13.23 4.88
N GLY A 81 6.08 -12.11 4.34
CA GLY A 81 6.26 -10.78 4.89
C GLY A 81 5.28 -10.48 6.03
N TRP A 82 5.46 -9.32 6.65
CA TRP A 82 4.58 -8.81 7.72
C TRP A 82 3.08 -8.84 7.36
N GLU A 83 2.76 -8.64 6.08
CA GLU A 83 1.42 -8.66 5.48
C GLU A 83 0.76 -10.04 5.39
N ASP A 84 1.56 -11.10 5.27
CA ASP A 84 1.09 -12.45 4.97
C ASP A 84 1.25 -13.41 6.18
N GLU A 85 1.67 -12.90 7.34
CA GLU A 85 1.81 -13.67 8.58
C GLU A 85 0.47 -13.83 9.33
N LEU A 86 -0.35 -14.80 8.89
CA LEU A 86 -1.71 -15.02 9.39
C LEU A 86 -1.81 -15.43 10.87
N SER A 87 -0.72 -15.91 11.49
CA SER A 87 -0.71 -16.25 12.92
C SER A 87 -0.52 -15.03 13.82
N HIS A 88 -0.22 -13.86 13.25
CA HIS A 88 -0.03 -12.60 13.98
C HIS A 88 -1.03 -11.52 13.53
N PRO A 89 -2.23 -11.47 14.12
CA PRO A 89 -3.22 -10.44 13.82
C PRO A 89 -2.69 -9.03 14.07
N ARG A 90 -2.95 -8.12 13.13
CA ARG A 90 -2.59 -6.70 13.24
C ARG A 90 -3.70 -5.89 13.87
N ASP A 91 -3.32 -4.90 14.68
CA ASP A 91 -4.27 -3.92 15.19
C ASP A 91 -4.43 -2.68 14.32
N SER A 92 -5.42 -1.87 14.66
CA SER A 92 -5.76 -0.67 13.90
C SER A 92 -4.62 0.33 13.84
N SER A 93 -3.78 0.43 14.88
CA SER A 93 -2.65 1.36 14.92
C SER A 93 -1.52 0.91 13.99
N GLU A 94 -1.23 -0.40 13.98
CA GLU A 94 -0.29 -1.00 13.05
C GLU A 94 -0.73 -0.83 11.59
N LEU A 95 -2.00 -1.15 11.30
CA LEU A 95 -2.55 -1.06 9.94
C LEU A 95 -2.63 0.38 9.42
N THR A 96 -3.04 1.32 10.25
CA THR A 96 -3.09 2.75 9.85
C THR A 96 -1.69 3.30 9.60
N SER A 97 -0.70 2.90 10.41
CA SER A 97 0.71 3.25 10.17
C SER A 97 1.22 2.66 8.84
N ALA A 98 0.90 1.41 8.54
CA ALA A 98 1.28 0.77 7.28
C ALA A 98 0.60 1.44 6.06
N LEU A 99 -0.69 1.77 6.15
CA LEU A 99 -1.40 2.50 5.08
C LEU A 99 -0.81 3.89 4.85
N ALA A 100 -0.51 4.63 5.93
CA ALA A 100 0.05 5.97 5.85
C ALA A 100 1.48 5.97 5.27
N SER A 101 2.36 5.12 5.79
CA SER A 101 3.76 5.05 5.34
C SER A 101 3.87 4.62 3.87
N THR A 102 3.08 3.64 3.44
CA THR A 102 3.07 3.19 2.04
C THR A 102 2.40 4.19 1.10
N TRP A 103 1.42 4.95 1.57
CA TRP A 103 0.82 6.03 0.79
C TRP A 103 1.82 7.13 0.46
N GLN A 104 2.76 7.45 1.35
CA GLN A 104 3.81 8.43 1.06
C GLN A 104 4.68 8.00 -0.14
N ILE A 105 4.92 6.71 -0.32
CA ILE A 105 5.63 6.18 -1.50
C ILE A 105 4.79 6.43 -2.77
N VAL A 106 3.50 6.07 -2.73
CA VAL A 106 2.56 6.30 -3.84
C VAL A 106 2.53 7.78 -4.20
N GLN A 107 2.39 8.67 -3.23
CA GLN A 107 2.31 10.11 -3.45
C GLN A 107 3.57 10.65 -4.13
N ARG A 108 4.77 10.27 -3.66
CA ARG A 108 6.04 10.67 -4.30
C ARG A 108 6.15 10.17 -5.75
N CYS A 109 5.63 8.98 -6.04
CA CYS A 109 5.57 8.48 -7.42
C CYS A 109 4.63 9.35 -8.26
N LEU A 110 3.41 9.62 -7.79
CA LEU A 110 2.43 10.43 -8.51
C LEU A 110 2.91 11.88 -8.75
N GLU A 111 3.66 12.46 -7.80
CA GLU A 111 4.26 13.79 -7.91
C GLU A 111 5.35 13.88 -9.00
N ARG A 112 6.02 12.76 -9.29
CA ARG A 112 7.22 12.73 -10.17
C ARG A 112 6.97 12.08 -11.53
N TRP A 113 6.17 11.03 -11.56
CA TRP A 113 5.85 10.28 -12.78
C TRP A 113 4.97 11.12 -13.69
N THR A 114 5.10 10.88 -14.99
CA THR A 114 4.31 11.53 -16.04
C THR A 114 3.48 10.49 -16.79
N PRO A 115 2.45 10.89 -17.56
CA PRO A 115 1.71 9.95 -18.41
C PRO A 115 2.61 9.15 -19.36
N ASP A 116 3.63 9.77 -19.93
CA ASP A 116 4.59 9.08 -20.82
C ASP A 116 5.37 7.98 -20.08
N MET A 117 5.73 8.19 -18.81
CA MET A 117 6.40 7.17 -18.01
C MET A 117 5.50 5.95 -17.75
N LEU A 118 4.17 6.11 -17.76
CA LEU A 118 3.25 4.98 -17.64
C LEU A 118 3.22 4.09 -18.89
N ALA A 119 3.70 4.60 -20.03
CA ALA A 119 3.82 3.82 -21.27
C ALA A 119 5.14 3.05 -21.37
N GLU A 120 6.05 3.22 -20.40
CA GLU A 120 7.31 2.48 -20.35
C GLU A 120 7.06 1.02 -19.93
N GLU A 121 7.57 0.08 -20.72
CA GLU A 121 7.53 -1.35 -20.42
C GLU A 121 8.87 -1.81 -19.85
N PHE A 122 8.83 -2.69 -18.86
CA PHE A 122 10.02 -3.31 -18.29
C PHE A 122 9.86 -4.82 -18.26
N ARG A 123 10.95 -5.53 -18.53
CA ARG A 123 11.00 -6.99 -18.40
C ARG A 123 11.37 -7.33 -16.97
N ARG A 124 10.48 -8.03 -16.28
CA ARG A 124 10.81 -8.64 -14.99
C ARG A 124 11.84 -9.74 -15.23
N GLU A 125 13.08 -9.50 -14.81
CA GLU A 125 14.10 -10.55 -14.73
C GLU A 125 13.71 -11.52 -13.59
N ARG A 126 13.87 -12.81 -13.85
CA ARG A 126 13.47 -13.90 -12.94
C ARG A 126 14.52 -14.16 -11.89
#